data_AF-A0A165YNZ6-F1
#
_entry.id   AF-A0A165YNZ6-F1
#
_cell.length_a   1.000
_cell.length_b   1.000
_cell.length_c   1.000
_cell.angle_alpha   90.00
_cell.angle_beta   90.00
_cell.angle_gamma   90.00
#
_symmetry.space_group_name_H-M   'P 1'
#
loop_
_entity.id
_entity.type
_entity.pdbx_description
1 polymer ?
#
loop_
_entity_poly.entity_id
_entity_poly.type
_entity_poly.pdbx_seq_one_letter_code
_entity_poly.pdbx_strand_id
1 'polypeptide(L)'
;MTTLTVLDGPDLTDVGELLEVMKQTLSSLGATFDSLGEQTARVAAIGPAMESAHQINHLRRQLQVQDRKQEERITELKILLRDVLKEQIIEHLRGHVYAMIREQVAQQVRDQVEFQLREQIPQKLRDQVREHKRQIAEVRKSLHNSEARRANSLLRSNHLLEPLHPLVRSTGEVSEIFPKNLAAIFALGPASARQLCQEYGLPETDSRE
;
A
#
# COMPACT_ATOMS: atom_id res chain seq x y z
N MET A 1 -115.32 75.00 -33.86
CA MET A 1 -114.70 74.13 -32.84
C MET A 1 -113.63 73.33 -33.58
N THR A 2 -112.33 73.35 -33.29
CA THR A 2 -111.56 73.58 -32.05
C THR A 2 -110.09 73.74 -32.52
N THR A 3 -109.51 74.95 -32.51
CA THR A 3 -108.53 75.53 -31.56
C THR A 3 -107.07 75.03 -31.61
N LEU A 4 -106.17 76.03 -31.71
CA LEU A 4 -104.81 76.13 -31.12
C LEU A 4 -103.72 75.30 -31.82
N THR A 5 -102.55 75.85 -32.18
CA THR A 5 -101.61 76.54 -31.27
C THR A 5 -100.50 77.21 -32.08
N VAL A 6 -100.02 78.32 -31.54
CA VAL A 6 -98.86 79.12 -31.99
C VAL A 6 -97.57 78.33 -31.77
N LEU A 7 -96.67 78.30 -32.77
CA LEU A 7 -95.29 77.80 -32.66
C LEU A 7 -94.35 79.01 -32.63
N ASP A 8 -93.72 79.22 -31.48
CA ASP A 8 -92.61 80.15 -31.27
C ASP A 8 -91.28 79.45 -31.61
N GLY A 9 -90.25 80.21 -31.98
CA GLY A 9 -88.98 79.73 -32.57
C GLY A 9 -88.05 78.93 -31.63
N PRO A 10 -86.93 78.38 -32.16
CA PRO A 10 -86.05 77.49 -31.42
C PRO A 10 -85.22 78.26 -30.39
N ASP A 11 -85.35 77.90 -29.11
CA ASP A 11 -84.62 78.50 -28.01
C ASP A 11 -83.13 78.10 -28.03
N LEU A 12 -82.26 79.09 -27.84
CA LEU A 12 -80.81 78.95 -27.68
C LEU A 12 -80.38 78.02 -26.51
N THR A 13 -81.33 77.59 -25.68
CA THR A 13 -81.13 76.64 -24.57
C THR A 13 -80.83 75.22 -25.05
N ASP A 14 -81.46 74.78 -26.15
CA ASP A 14 -81.33 73.39 -26.64
C ASP A 14 -79.93 73.13 -27.24
N VAL A 15 -79.32 74.16 -27.83
CA VAL A 15 -77.94 74.11 -28.35
C VAL A 15 -76.92 74.10 -27.20
N GLY A 16 -77.23 74.77 -26.09
CA GLY A 16 -76.42 74.76 -24.88
C GLY A 16 -76.39 73.39 -24.21
N GLU A 17 -77.55 72.74 -24.08
CA GLU A 17 -77.64 71.37 -23.55
C GLU A 17 -76.90 70.36 -24.43
N LEU A 18 -77.01 70.46 -25.75
CA LEU A 18 -76.33 69.53 -26.65
C LEU A 18 -74.80 69.68 -26.60
N LEU A 19 -74.29 70.90 -26.48
CA LEU A 19 -72.86 71.17 -26.26
C LEU A 19 -72.39 70.66 -24.89
N GLU A 20 -73.23 70.76 -23.87
CA GLU A 20 -72.93 70.24 -22.53
C GLU A 20 -72.86 68.71 -22.53
N VAL A 21 -73.79 68.04 -23.22
CA VAL A 21 -73.78 66.59 -23.44
C VAL A 21 -72.55 66.15 -24.26
N MET A 22 -72.18 66.90 -25.30
CA MET A 22 -70.95 66.64 -26.07
C MET A 22 -69.68 66.81 -25.24
N LYS A 23 -69.65 67.80 -24.34
CA LYS A 23 -68.53 68.03 -23.43
C LYS A 23 -68.45 66.92 -22.38
N GLN A 24 -69.59 66.45 -21.86
CA GLN A 24 -69.66 65.33 -20.93
C GLN A 24 -69.21 64.03 -21.59
N THR A 25 -69.63 63.77 -22.83
CA THR A 25 -69.22 62.58 -23.58
C THR A 25 -67.74 62.62 -23.95
N LEU A 26 -67.19 63.79 -24.34
CA LEU A 26 -65.74 63.96 -24.54
C LEU A 26 -64.94 63.79 -23.25
N SER A 27 -65.44 64.32 -22.12
CA SER A 27 -64.81 64.12 -20.81
C SER A 27 -64.84 62.66 -20.38
N SER A 28 -65.94 61.95 -20.66
CA SER A 28 -66.06 60.51 -20.42
C SER A 28 -65.10 59.73 -21.30
N LEU A 29 -64.99 60.08 -22.59
CA LEU A 29 -64.07 59.44 -23.52
C LEU A 29 -62.60 59.69 -23.11
N GLY A 30 -62.27 60.91 -22.68
CA GLY A 30 -60.96 61.24 -22.11
C GLY A 30 -60.64 60.37 -20.89
N ALA A 31 -61.57 60.26 -19.95
CA ALA A 31 -61.40 59.39 -18.78
C ALA A 31 -61.25 57.90 -19.15
N THR A 32 -61.93 57.42 -20.20
CA THR A 32 -61.73 56.05 -20.70
C THR A 32 -60.38 55.85 -21.37
N PHE A 33 -59.87 56.84 -22.11
CA PHE A 33 -58.54 56.79 -22.71
C PHE A 33 -57.44 56.83 -21.65
N ASP A 34 -57.60 57.64 -20.61
CA ASP A 34 -56.67 57.68 -19.49
C ASP A 34 -56.66 56.34 -18.74
N SER A 35 -57.84 55.74 -18.50
CA SER A 35 -57.95 54.42 -17.89
C SER A 35 -57.32 53.32 -18.76
N LEU A 36 -57.50 53.37 -20.07
CA LEU A 36 -56.87 52.44 -21.01
C LEU A 36 -55.35 52.63 -21.07
N GLY A 37 -54.88 53.88 -21.02
CA GLY A 37 -53.46 54.22 -20.96
C GLY A 37 -52.80 53.69 -19.69
N GLU A 38 -53.46 53.85 -18.54
CA GLU A 38 -52.99 53.33 -17.26
C GLU A 38 -52.98 51.79 -17.25
N GLN A 39 -54.02 51.15 -17.79
CA GLN A 39 -54.05 49.69 -17.94
C GLN A 39 -52.95 49.18 -18.88
N THR A 40 -52.69 49.88 -19.99
CA THR A 40 -51.64 49.51 -20.95
C THR A 40 -50.25 49.65 -20.32
N ALA A 41 -50.01 50.71 -19.53
CA ALA A 41 -48.76 50.89 -18.78
C ALA A 41 -48.55 49.78 -17.74
N ARG A 42 -49.61 49.35 -17.04
CA ARG A 42 -49.56 48.22 -16.11
C ARG A 42 -49.27 46.90 -16.82
N VAL A 43 -49.85 46.65 -17.99
CA VAL A 43 -49.59 45.45 -18.80
C VAL A 43 -48.16 45.43 -19.35
N ALA A 44 -47.64 46.57 -19.81
CA ALA A 44 -46.25 46.70 -20.26
C ALA A 44 -45.25 46.42 -19.12
N ALA A 45 -45.57 46.82 -17.88
CA ALA A 45 -44.75 46.52 -16.71
C ALA A 45 -44.76 45.03 -16.31
N ILE A 46 -45.80 44.27 -16.66
CA ILE A 46 -45.91 42.83 -16.36
C ILE A 46 -45.08 41.97 -17.32
N GLY A 47 -44.88 42.40 -18.57
CA GLY A 47 -44.11 41.65 -19.59
C GLY A 47 -42.74 41.14 -19.10
N PRO A 48 -41.85 42.02 -18.59
CA PRO A 48 -40.53 41.63 -18.07
C PRO A 48 -40.60 40.67 -16.87
N ALA A 49 -41.61 40.83 -16.00
CA ALA A 49 -41.82 39.95 -14.85
C ALA A 49 -42.31 38.56 -15.28
N MET A 50 -43.16 38.49 -16.32
CA MET A 50 -43.66 37.24 -16.87
C MET A 50 -42.57 36.45 -17.60
N GLU A 51 -41.70 37.14 -18.33
CA GLU A 51 -40.54 36.54 -19.00
C GLU A 51 -39.53 35.98 -17.97
N SER A 52 -39.25 36.74 -16.91
CA SER A 52 -38.43 36.28 -15.78
C SER A 52 -39.04 35.05 -15.09
N ALA A 53 -40.36 35.04 -14.88
CA ALA A 53 -41.06 33.89 -14.31
C ALA A 53 -40.98 32.64 -15.20
N HIS A 54 -41.02 32.80 -16.52
CA HIS A 54 -40.81 31.68 -17.46
C HIS A 54 -39.37 31.16 -17.41
N GLN A 55 -38.37 32.04 -17.36
CA GLN A 55 -36.96 31.64 -17.24
C GLN A 55 -36.69 30.89 -15.93
N ILE A 56 -37.23 31.37 -14.81
CA ILE A 56 -37.14 30.69 -13.50
C ILE A 56 -37.78 29.30 -13.56
N ASN A 57 -38.97 29.19 -14.17
CA ASN A 57 -39.64 27.90 -14.32
C ASN A 57 -38.88 26.93 -15.23
N HIS A 58 -38.25 27.43 -16.29
CA HIS A 58 -37.41 26.63 -17.16
C HIS A 58 -36.16 26.10 -16.43
N LEU A 59 -35.45 26.99 -15.72
CA LEU A 59 -34.31 26.63 -14.88
C LEU A 59 -34.69 25.60 -13.82
N ARG A 60 -35.85 25.76 -13.16
CA ARG A 60 -36.34 24.83 -12.15
C ARG A 60 -36.61 23.43 -12.72
N ARG A 61 -37.18 23.35 -13.93
CA ARG A 61 -37.38 22.06 -14.63
C ARG A 61 -36.04 21.44 -15.01
N GLN A 62 -35.09 22.23 -15.51
CA GLN A 62 -33.75 21.74 -15.85
C GLN A 62 -33.02 21.20 -14.61
N LEU A 63 -33.07 21.93 -13.49
CA LEU A 63 -32.52 21.49 -12.21
C LEU A 63 -33.14 20.17 -11.75
N GLN A 64 -34.47 20.05 -11.77
CA GLN A 64 -35.14 18.81 -11.39
C GLN A 64 -34.72 17.61 -12.25
N VAL A 65 -34.56 17.80 -13.56
CA VAL A 65 -34.08 16.74 -14.46
C VAL A 65 -32.62 16.39 -14.14
N GLN A 66 -31.79 17.39 -13.83
CA GLN A 66 -30.39 17.18 -13.48
C GLN A 66 -30.23 16.48 -12.13
N ASP A 67 -30.99 16.88 -11.10
CA ASP A 67 -31.01 16.27 -9.78
C ASP A 67 -31.38 14.79 -9.89
N ARG A 68 -32.43 14.47 -10.66
CA ARG A 68 -32.84 13.07 -10.88
C ARG A 68 -31.73 12.24 -11.51
N LYS A 69 -31.04 12.78 -12.52
CA LYS A 69 -29.87 12.14 -13.16
C LYS A 69 -28.65 12.04 -12.24
N GLN A 70 -28.51 12.95 -11.27
CA GLN A 70 -27.43 12.87 -10.28
C GLN A 70 -27.75 11.81 -9.23
N GLU A 71 -28.99 11.75 -8.76
CA GLU A 71 -29.47 10.72 -7.83
C GLU A 71 -29.24 9.32 -8.41
N GLU A 72 -29.65 9.10 -9.67
CA GLU A 72 -29.43 7.85 -10.40
C GLU A 72 -27.93 7.48 -10.45
N ARG A 73 -27.07 8.42 -10.85
CA ARG A 73 -25.61 8.20 -10.90
C ARG A 73 -24.99 7.93 -9.53
N ILE A 74 -25.43 8.63 -8.49
CA ILE A 74 -24.98 8.39 -7.12
C ILE A 74 -25.39 6.98 -6.67
N THR A 75 -26.59 6.54 -7.06
CA THR A 75 -27.09 5.21 -6.72
C THR A 75 -26.29 4.12 -7.42
N GLU A 76 -25.98 4.29 -8.71
CA GLU A 76 -25.11 3.40 -9.47
C GLU A 76 -23.70 3.35 -8.87
N LEU A 77 -23.11 4.50 -8.57
CA LEU A 77 -21.80 4.59 -7.93
C LEU A 77 -21.79 3.89 -6.57
N LYS A 78 -22.85 4.04 -5.76
CA LYS A 78 -22.96 3.34 -4.46
C LYS A 78 -22.97 1.83 -4.63
N ILE A 79 -23.65 1.31 -5.66
CA ILE A 79 -23.69 -0.13 -5.94
C ILE A 79 -22.30 -0.61 -6.36
N LEU A 80 -21.70 0.04 -7.35
CA LEU A 80 -20.37 -0.31 -7.85
C LEU A 80 -19.31 -0.24 -6.74
N LEU A 81 -19.31 0.84 -5.96
CA LEU A 81 -18.37 1.01 -4.85
C LEU A 81 -18.56 -0.08 -3.79
N ARG A 82 -19.80 -0.43 -3.45
CA ARG A 82 -20.10 -1.50 -2.50
C ARG A 82 -19.56 -2.85 -2.99
N ASP A 83 -19.75 -3.16 -4.26
CA ASP A 83 -19.36 -4.46 -4.81
C ASP A 83 -17.84 -4.57 -4.95
N VAL A 84 -17.18 -3.53 -5.47
CA VAL A 84 -15.71 -3.49 -5.58
C VAL A 84 -15.05 -3.49 -4.21
N LEU A 85 -15.53 -2.69 -3.26
CA LEU A 85 -14.96 -2.65 -1.91
C LEU A 85 -15.13 -3.99 -1.20
N LYS A 86 -16.30 -4.65 -1.31
CA LYS A 86 -16.50 -5.97 -0.71
C LYS A 86 -15.50 -6.98 -1.25
N GLU A 87 -15.33 -7.06 -2.56
CA GLU A 87 -14.42 -8.02 -3.18
C GLU A 87 -12.97 -7.74 -2.77
N GLN A 88 -12.53 -6.48 -2.85
CA GLN A 88 -11.17 -6.07 -2.46
C GLN A 88 -10.90 -6.32 -0.97
N ILE A 89 -11.86 -6.02 -0.09
CA ILE A 89 -11.73 -6.27 1.34
C ILE A 89 -11.62 -7.76 1.61
N ILE A 90 -12.47 -8.59 0.98
CA ILE A 90 -12.43 -10.04 1.15
C ILE A 90 -11.08 -10.59 0.70
N GLU A 91 -10.60 -10.19 -0.48
CA GLU A 91 -9.35 -10.70 -1.03
C GLU A 91 -8.14 -10.27 -0.19
N HIS A 92 -8.11 -9.01 0.24
CA HIS A 92 -7.04 -8.49 1.10
C HIS A 92 -7.06 -9.13 2.50
N LEU A 93 -8.23 -9.22 3.14
CA LEU A 93 -8.36 -9.86 4.45
C LEU A 93 -8.02 -11.35 4.37
N ARG A 94 -8.44 -12.04 3.31
CA ARG A 94 -8.09 -13.44 3.08
C ARG A 94 -6.57 -13.58 2.99
N GLY A 95 -5.91 -12.81 2.13
CA GLY A 95 -4.45 -12.84 2.00
C GLY A 95 -3.74 -12.58 3.33
N HIS A 96 -4.18 -11.57 4.08
CA HIS A 96 -3.60 -11.21 5.37
C HIS A 96 -3.80 -12.31 6.43
N VAL A 97 -5.02 -12.85 6.56
CA VAL A 97 -5.34 -13.92 7.50
C VAL A 97 -4.57 -15.19 7.16
N TYR A 98 -4.47 -15.57 5.88
CA TYR A 98 -3.67 -16.73 5.46
C TYR A 98 -2.20 -16.56 5.81
N ALA A 99 -1.63 -15.37 5.62
CA ALA A 99 -0.24 -15.09 5.98
C ALA A 99 -0.02 -15.19 7.50
N MET A 100 -0.89 -14.56 8.30
CA MET A 100 -0.83 -14.63 9.76
C MET A 100 -0.96 -16.07 10.29
N ILE A 101 -1.96 -16.82 9.80
CA ILE A 101 -2.16 -18.22 10.19
C ILE A 101 -0.93 -19.05 9.83
N ARG A 102 -0.40 -18.87 8.62
CA ARG A 102 0.77 -19.63 8.16
C ARG A 102 1.99 -19.37 9.05
N GLU A 103 2.23 -18.11 9.41
CA GLU A 103 3.34 -17.74 10.29
C GLU A 103 3.15 -18.32 11.69
N GLN A 104 1.96 -18.16 12.27
CA GLN A 104 1.66 -18.64 13.61
C GLN A 104 1.69 -20.18 13.71
N VAL A 105 1.16 -20.87 12.70
CA VAL A 105 1.24 -22.34 12.60
C VAL A 105 2.69 -22.79 12.43
N ALA A 106 3.48 -22.11 11.57
CA ALA A 106 4.89 -22.46 11.40
C ALA A 106 5.68 -22.32 12.71
N GLN A 107 5.41 -21.27 13.49
CA GLN A 107 6.02 -21.05 14.79
C GLN A 107 5.61 -22.16 15.78
N GLN A 108 4.30 -22.39 15.93
CA GLN A 108 3.78 -23.41 16.85
C GLN A 108 4.29 -24.82 16.49
N VAL A 109 4.33 -25.17 15.21
CA VAL A 109 4.84 -26.48 14.76
C VAL A 109 6.33 -26.60 15.08
N ARG A 110 7.15 -25.56 14.86
CA ARG A 110 8.57 -25.61 15.23
C ARG A 110 8.76 -25.85 16.72
N ASP A 111 8.08 -25.09 17.55
CA ASP A 111 8.19 -25.18 19.01
C ASP A 111 7.73 -26.55 19.51
N GLN A 112 6.60 -27.04 18.97
CA GLN A 112 6.05 -28.35 19.31
C GLN A 112 6.95 -29.50 18.85
N VAL A 113 7.49 -29.43 17.63
CA VAL A 113 8.43 -30.43 17.12
C VAL A 113 9.71 -30.41 17.94
N GLU A 114 10.26 -29.24 18.28
CA GLU A 114 11.45 -29.15 19.12
C GLU A 114 11.21 -29.78 20.51
N PHE A 115 10.07 -29.48 21.12
CA PHE A 115 9.67 -30.06 22.41
C PHE A 115 9.55 -31.59 22.32
N GLN A 116 8.83 -32.09 21.31
CA GLN A 116 8.64 -33.54 21.12
C GLN A 116 9.96 -34.24 20.79
N LEU A 117 10.85 -33.64 20.01
CA LEU A 117 12.19 -34.19 19.76
C LEU A 117 13.07 -34.17 21.02
N ARG A 118 12.84 -33.26 21.96
CA ARG A 118 13.51 -33.28 23.28
C ARG A 118 13.00 -34.40 24.17
N GLU A 119 11.68 -34.61 24.23
CA GLU A 119 11.10 -35.69 25.03
C GLU A 119 11.33 -37.09 24.42
N GLN A 120 11.13 -37.23 23.12
CA GLN A 120 11.16 -38.53 22.44
C GLN A 120 12.57 -39.02 22.10
N ILE A 121 13.59 -38.16 22.14
CA ILE A 121 14.98 -38.59 21.96
C ILE A 121 15.62 -38.77 23.35
N PRO A 122 15.75 -40.02 23.83
CA PRO A 122 16.45 -40.33 25.06
C PRO A 122 17.80 -39.63 25.17
N GLN A 123 18.10 -39.07 26.33
CA GLN A 123 19.38 -38.43 26.63
C GLN A 123 20.57 -39.35 26.26
N LYS A 124 20.43 -40.66 26.47
CA LYS A 124 21.40 -41.68 26.10
C LYS A 124 21.77 -41.67 24.61
N LEU A 125 20.80 -41.49 23.71
CA LEU A 125 21.07 -41.42 22.27
C LEU A 125 21.78 -40.11 21.91
N ARG A 126 21.43 -39.00 22.57
CA ARG A 126 22.11 -37.70 22.36
C ARG A 126 23.58 -37.78 22.77
N ASP A 127 23.86 -38.43 23.89
CA ASP A 127 25.22 -38.62 24.38
C ASP A 127 26.01 -39.60 23.50
N GLN A 128 25.38 -40.68 23.01
CA GLN A 128 25.99 -41.58 22.02
C GLN A 128 26.35 -40.86 20.73
N VAL A 129 25.48 -39.99 20.20
CA VAL A 129 25.77 -39.19 19.00
C VAL A 129 26.93 -38.23 19.24
N ARG A 130 27.01 -37.58 20.40
CA ARG A 130 28.13 -36.70 20.75
C ARG A 130 29.44 -37.47 20.82
N GLU A 131 29.41 -38.65 21.44
CA GLU A 131 30.58 -39.50 21.57
C GLU A 131 31.05 -40.02 20.20
N HIS A 132 30.14 -40.51 19.35
CA HIS A 132 30.50 -40.92 18.00
C HIS A 132 31.02 -39.77 17.13
N LYS A 133 30.47 -38.56 17.28
CA LYS A 133 31.02 -37.36 16.60
C LYS A 133 32.44 -37.06 17.04
N ARG A 134 32.73 -37.19 18.34
CA ARG A 134 34.08 -37.03 18.88
C ARG A 134 35.03 -38.09 18.33
N GLN A 135 34.61 -39.35 18.33
CA GLN A 135 35.38 -40.47 17.78
C GLN A 135 35.67 -40.27 16.29
N ILE A 136 34.68 -39.85 15.50
CA ILE A 136 34.88 -39.58 14.07
C ILE A 136 35.86 -38.42 13.86
N ALA A 137 35.77 -37.35 14.65
CA ALA A 137 36.71 -36.23 14.57
C ALA A 137 38.14 -36.67 14.90
N GLU A 138 38.31 -37.51 15.92
CA GLU A 138 39.60 -38.09 16.29
C GLU A 138 40.16 -39.00 15.19
N VAL A 139 39.34 -39.88 14.63
CA VAL A 139 39.74 -40.77 13.53
C VAL A 139 40.13 -39.96 12.30
N ARG A 140 39.35 -38.93 11.92
CA ARG A 140 39.68 -38.04 10.79
C ARG A 140 41.01 -37.33 11.00
N LYS A 141 41.26 -36.83 12.21
CA LYS A 141 42.53 -36.20 12.56
C LYS A 141 43.69 -37.21 12.50
N SER A 142 43.50 -38.40 13.05
CA SER A 142 44.50 -39.48 13.00
C SER A 142 44.82 -39.89 11.56
N LEU A 143 43.80 -40.01 10.72
CA LEU A 143 43.94 -40.30 9.30
C LEU A 143 44.73 -39.19 8.59
N HIS A 144 44.33 -37.92 8.77
CA HIS A 144 45.03 -36.78 8.19
C HIS A 144 46.51 -36.75 8.60
N ASN A 145 46.81 -36.95 9.89
CA ASN A 145 48.18 -37.01 10.38
C ASN A 145 48.94 -38.22 9.83
N SER A 146 48.29 -39.36 9.64
CA SER A 146 48.90 -40.56 9.06
C SER A 146 49.22 -40.37 7.57
N GLU A 147 48.32 -39.75 6.82
CA GLU A 147 48.51 -39.39 5.42
C GLU A 147 49.62 -38.35 5.26
N ALA A 148 49.62 -37.30 6.09
CA ALA A 148 50.67 -36.29 6.12
C ALA A 148 52.04 -36.91 6.45
N ARG A 149 52.11 -37.83 7.43
CA ARG A 149 53.34 -38.59 7.72
C ARG A 149 53.80 -39.44 6.55
N ARG A 150 52.87 -40.09 5.85
CA ARG A 150 53.17 -40.90 4.66
C ARG A 150 53.69 -40.03 3.50
N ALA A 151 53.07 -38.88 3.27
CA ALA A 151 53.53 -37.95 2.24
C ALA A 151 54.91 -37.38 2.59
N ASN A 152 55.12 -36.97 3.85
CA ASN A 152 56.39 -36.43 4.31
C ASN A 152 57.53 -37.47 4.28
N SER A 153 57.24 -38.77 4.50
CA SER A 153 58.26 -39.83 4.45
C SER A 153 58.72 -40.18 3.03
N LEU A 154 57.93 -39.82 2.02
CA LEU A 154 58.31 -39.96 0.60
C LEU A 154 59.28 -38.87 0.15
N LEU A 155 59.32 -37.74 0.86
CA LEU A 155 60.27 -36.66 0.58
C LEU A 155 61.70 -37.17 0.81
N ARG A 156 62.56 -37.00 -0.21
CA ARG A 156 63.97 -37.39 -0.18
C ARG A 156 64.86 -36.17 -0.05
N SER A 157 66.12 -36.38 0.33
CA SER A 157 67.18 -35.37 0.44
C SER A 157 67.42 -34.55 -0.84
N ASN A 158 66.92 -35.01 -1.99
CA ASN A 158 67.05 -34.33 -3.27
C ASN A 158 65.93 -33.30 -3.53
N HIS A 159 64.85 -33.30 -2.73
CA HIS A 159 63.68 -32.41 -2.89
C HIS A 159 63.46 -31.55 -1.65
N LEU A 160 64.48 -30.81 -1.21
CA LEU A 160 64.46 -30.05 0.04
C LEU A 160 63.47 -28.88 0.07
N LEU A 161 63.04 -28.41 -1.11
CA LEU A 161 62.09 -27.30 -1.27
C LEU A 161 60.63 -27.75 -1.39
N GLU A 162 60.39 -29.06 -1.51
CA GLU A 162 59.04 -29.60 -1.61
C GLU A 162 58.27 -29.36 -0.30
N PRO A 163 56.99 -28.93 -0.37
CA PRO A 163 56.24 -28.54 0.81
C PRO A 163 55.93 -29.74 1.70
N LEU A 164 56.13 -29.56 3.00
CA LEU A 164 55.71 -30.54 4.00
C LEU A 164 54.22 -30.46 4.22
N HIS A 165 53.59 -31.63 4.32
CA HIS A 165 52.21 -31.73 4.74
C HIS A 165 52.10 -31.45 6.25
N PRO A 166 51.27 -30.47 6.66
CA PRO A 166 51.12 -30.08 8.05
C PRO A 166 50.45 -31.16 8.88
N LEU A 167 50.85 -31.24 10.15
CA LEU A 167 50.22 -32.11 11.14
C LEU A 167 49.24 -31.30 11.99
N VAL A 168 48.12 -31.92 12.37
CA VAL A 168 47.09 -31.31 13.21
C VAL A 168 47.31 -31.69 14.67
N ARG A 169 47.35 -30.69 15.56
CA ARG A 169 47.60 -30.83 17.01
C ARG A 169 46.44 -31.45 17.78
N SER A 170 46.64 -31.70 19.08
CA SER A 170 45.58 -32.10 20.04
C SER A 170 44.37 -31.16 20.01
N THR A 171 44.60 -29.87 19.77
CA THR A 171 43.61 -28.80 19.71
C THR A 171 42.83 -28.72 18.40
N GLY A 172 43.23 -29.44 17.35
CA GLY A 172 42.59 -29.39 16.02
C GLY A 172 43.18 -28.35 15.06
N GLU A 173 44.19 -27.59 15.49
CA GLU A 173 44.89 -26.59 14.68
C GLU A 173 46.31 -27.03 14.31
N VAL A 174 46.84 -26.47 13.23
CA VAL A 174 48.26 -26.64 12.83
C VAL A 174 49.12 -25.61 13.58
N SER A 175 50.34 -25.99 13.99
CA SER A 175 51.30 -25.05 14.60
C SER A 175 51.72 -23.94 13.64
N GLU A 176 51.74 -22.70 14.12
CA GLU A 176 52.24 -21.55 13.37
C GLU A 176 53.74 -21.66 13.04
N ILE A 177 54.48 -22.40 13.89
CA ILE A 177 55.92 -22.65 13.76
C ILE A 177 56.18 -23.92 12.90
N PHE A 178 55.12 -24.53 12.35
CA PHE A 178 55.28 -25.73 11.54
C PHE A 178 56.12 -25.43 10.28
N PRO A 179 57.21 -26.18 10.05
CA PRO A 179 58.14 -25.90 8.95
C PRO A 179 57.48 -26.19 7.60
N LYS A 180 57.67 -25.27 6.65
CA LYS A 180 57.04 -25.34 5.32
C LYS A 180 57.68 -26.39 4.39
N ASN A 181 58.96 -26.72 4.58
CA ASN A 181 59.71 -27.68 3.76
C ASN A 181 60.89 -28.28 4.54
N LEU A 182 61.58 -29.28 3.98
CA LEU A 182 62.71 -29.96 4.64
C LEU A 182 63.87 -28.99 4.92
N ALA A 183 64.14 -28.02 4.04
CA ALA A 183 65.16 -27.00 4.29
C ALA A 183 64.84 -26.16 5.55
N ALA A 184 63.56 -25.80 5.76
CA ALA A 184 63.11 -25.10 6.96
C ALA A 184 63.16 -25.96 8.22
N ILE A 185 62.99 -27.29 8.12
CA ILE A 185 63.25 -28.20 9.25
C ILE A 185 64.72 -28.13 9.67
N PHE A 186 65.66 -28.24 8.72
CA PHE A 186 67.09 -28.23 9.04
C PHE A 186 67.60 -26.86 9.51
N ALA A 187 66.96 -25.77 9.07
CA ALA A 187 67.24 -24.42 9.52
C ALA A 187 66.58 -24.07 10.87
N LEU A 188 65.74 -24.94 11.44
CA LEU A 188 65.02 -24.67 12.67
C LEU A 188 65.98 -24.65 13.88
N GLY A 189 65.96 -23.56 14.64
CA GLY A 189 66.78 -23.41 15.83
C GLY A 189 66.36 -24.37 16.97
N PRO A 190 67.27 -24.66 17.92
CA PRO A 190 67.02 -25.64 19.00
C PRO A 190 65.91 -25.20 19.97
N ALA A 191 65.60 -23.91 20.05
CA ALA A 191 64.48 -23.40 20.86
C ALA A 191 63.13 -23.65 20.17
N SER A 192 63.01 -23.31 18.88
CA SER A 192 61.79 -23.51 18.09
C SER A 192 61.49 -25.00 17.86
N ALA A 193 62.53 -25.84 17.73
CA ALA A 193 62.36 -27.29 17.66
C ALA A 193 61.79 -27.88 18.96
N ARG A 194 62.29 -27.44 20.12
CA ARG A 194 61.75 -27.83 21.43
C ARG A 194 60.30 -27.39 21.62
N GLN A 195 59.99 -26.15 21.24
CA GLN A 195 58.61 -25.65 21.28
C GLN A 195 57.68 -26.47 20.38
N LEU A 196 58.11 -26.82 19.17
CA LEU A 196 57.36 -27.69 18.27
C LEU A 196 57.13 -29.08 18.91
N CYS A 197 58.16 -29.70 19.49
CA CYS A 197 58.02 -30.98 20.18
C CYS A 197 57.01 -30.91 21.34
N GLN A 198 57.03 -29.84 22.13
CA GLN A 198 56.05 -29.61 23.20
C GLN A 198 54.62 -29.43 22.67
N GLU A 199 54.44 -28.64 21.61
CA GLU A 199 53.11 -28.39 21.00
C GLU A 199 52.47 -29.64 20.40
N TYR A 200 53.28 -30.59 19.90
CA TYR A 200 52.81 -31.86 19.37
C TYR A 200 52.85 -33.01 20.39
N GLY A 201 53.25 -32.73 21.65
CA GLY A 201 53.31 -33.71 22.73
C GLY A 201 54.32 -34.84 22.50
N LEU A 202 55.40 -34.56 21.77
CA LEU A 202 56.50 -35.51 21.57
C LEU A 202 57.44 -35.49 22.78
N PRO A 203 57.96 -36.64 23.23
CA PRO A 203 58.90 -36.68 24.34
C PRO A 203 60.17 -35.89 24.00
N GLU A 204 60.63 -35.03 24.91
CA GLU A 204 61.92 -34.35 24.77
C GLU A 204 63.01 -35.43 24.78
N THR A 205 63.54 -35.73 23.60
CA THR A 205 64.68 -36.62 23.45
C THR A 205 65.89 -35.72 23.19
N ASP A 206 66.86 -35.71 24.10
CA ASP A 206 68.12 -34.97 23.94
C ASP A 206 69.01 -35.53 22.82
N SER A 207 68.57 -36.62 22.18
CA SER A 207 69.28 -37.28 21.09
C SER A 207 68.97 -36.60 19.76
N ARG A 208 69.81 -35.65 19.38
CA ARG A 208 70.31 -35.64 18.00
C ARG A 208 71.09 -36.95 17.84
N GLU A 209 70.72 -37.80 16.88
CA GLU A 209 71.76 -38.66 16.30
C GLU A 209 72.93 -37.78 15.81
#